data_AF-V7C1L8-F1
#
_entry.id   AF-V7C1L8-F1
#
_cell.length_a   1.000
_cell.length_b   1.000
_cell.length_c   1.000
_cell.angle_alpha   90.00
_cell.angle_beta   90.00
_cell.angle_gamma   90.00
#
_symmetry.space_group_name_H-M   'P 1'
#
loop_
_entity.id
_entity.type
_entity.pdbx_description
1 polymer ?
#
loop_
_entity_poly.entity_id
_entity_poly.type
_entity_poly.pdbx_seq_one_letter_code
_entity_poly.pdbx_strand_id
1 'polypeptide(L)'
;MAVLSPPTLSPLLLNTKSDFGSPPSLPLLPFSSSTPTTRFSSHLSVSYSKSESGLGSEQKKILLERYGYDVDADEYFSHSSSKSKRRKEPLKRRGGKQVEDPPEDPKPPRTTHKLLQVLGGTARRVKLLSPKGMDVRPMMEVVKGAAFDILQAAGGCPAALRPGRWLDLYSGTGSVGIEALSRGCSEVHFVEMDPWVVSSVLRPNLEETEFLDASVIHTVRVEKFFERAEQFVGNTGPFDYISVTPPYTQVDYGVLMRQISESSLIGENTFIVVEYPLKTDMLDSCGNLVKITDRRFGRTLLAIYGPTWSQKKRR
;
A
#
# COMPACT_ATOMS: atom_id res chain seq x y z
N MET A 1 -50.90 12.74 44.83
CA MET A 1 -49.71 13.58 45.07
C MET A 1 -49.71 14.74 44.09
N ALA A 2 -48.92 15.79 44.33
CA ALA A 2 -48.70 16.92 43.41
C ALA A 2 -47.79 16.48 42.22
N VAL A 3 -47.50 17.25 41.16
CA VAL A 3 -47.50 18.72 40.96
C VAL A 3 -48.03 19.09 39.56
N LEU A 4 -48.45 20.34 39.36
CA LEU A 4 -48.94 20.91 38.08
C LEU A 4 -47.80 21.35 37.13
N SER A 5 -48.07 21.40 35.82
CA SER A 5 -47.67 22.49 34.90
C SER A 5 -48.32 22.33 33.50
N PRO A 6 -48.90 23.39 32.88
CA PRO A 6 -49.49 23.36 31.53
C PRO A 6 -48.67 24.28 30.55
N PRO A 7 -49.14 24.85 29.41
CA PRO A 7 -48.37 24.71 28.15
C PRO A 7 -48.06 26.00 27.34
N THR A 8 -47.24 25.83 26.29
CA THR A 8 -47.19 26.55 24.99
C THR A 8 -47.66 28.02 24.85
N LEU A 9 -46.77 28.92 24.36
CA LEU A 9 -46.86 29.55 23.02
C LEU A 9 -45.73 30.58 22.71
N SER A 10 -45.67 31.04 21.46
CA SER A 10 -44.63 31.89 20.83
C SER A 10 -45.15 33.36 20.63
N PRO A 11 -44.67 34.16 19.64
CA PRO A 11 -43.31 34.62 19.31
C PRO A 11 -43.20 36.18 19.29
N LEU A 12 -42.00 36.77 19.14
CA LEU A 12 -41.84 38.16 18.68
C LEU A 12 -40.61 38.37 17.76
N LEU A 13 -40.72 39.37 16.87
CA LEU A 13 -39.66 39.81 15.95
C LEU A 13 -38.91 41.03 16.53
N LEU A 14 -37.71 41.31 15.99
CA LEU A 14 -37.33 42.68 15.63
C LEU A 14 -36.39 42.70 14.41
N ASN A 15 -36.33 43.83 13.72
CA ASN A 15 -35.64 44.01 12.43
C ASN A 15 -35.15 45.47 12.29
N THR A 16 -33.87 45.69 11.95
CA THR A 16 -33.28 47.02 11.69
C THR A 16 -32.18 46.97 10.61
N LYS A 17 -31.84 48.15 10.08
CA LYS A 17 -30.75 48.41 9.11
C LYS A 17 -29.67 49.28 9.79
N SER A 18 -28.53 49.66 9.22
CA SER A 18 -28.04 49.68 7.82
C SER A 18 -26.50 49.42 7.81
N ASP A 19 -25.61 49.78 6.85
CA ASP A 19 -25.67 50.67 5.67
C ASP A 19 -24.56 50.33 4.63
N PHE A 20 -24.38 51.19 3.61
CA PHE A 20 -23.37 51.09 2.55
C PHE A 20 -21.89 51.20 2.99
N GLY A 21 -20.99 50.59 2.21
CA GLY A 21 -19.55 50.90 2.21
C GLY A 21 -18.76 50.05 1.20
N SER A 22 -18.25 50.65 0.12
CA SER A 22 -17.47 49.99 -0.95
C SER A 22 -16.14 50.75 -1.22
N PRO A 23 -15.16 50.16 -1.95
CA PRO A 23 -13.75 50.28 -1.56
C PRO A 23 -12.92 51.39 -2.26
N PRO A 24 -11.75 51.77 -1.69
CA PRO A 24 -10.71 52.52 -2.39
C PRO A 24 -9.86 51.62 -3.32
N SER A 25 -9.11 52.27 -4.23
CA SER A 25 -8.45 51.64 -5.39
C SER A 25 -6.91 51.64 -5.32
N LEU A 26 -6.30 50.99 -6.34
CA LEU A 26 -4.85 50.84 -6.56
C LEU A 26 -4.10 52.17 -6.77
N PRO A 27 -2.76 52.13 -6.62
CA PRO A 27 -1.87 52.64 -7.65
C PRO A 27 -1.10 51.52 -8.39
N LEU A 28 -0.54 51.85 -9.55
CA LEU A 28 0.13 50.96 -10.50
C LEU A 28 1.62 51.32 -10.70
N LEU A 29 2.30 50.49 -11.51
CA LEU A 29 3.59 50.72 -12.20
C LEU A 29 4.88 50.43 -11.40
N PRO A 30 6.02 50.14 -12.09
CA PRO A 30 6.22 49.98 -13.54
C PRO A 30 6.64 48.57 -13.99
N PHE A 31 6.54 48.32 -15.30
CA PHE A 31 7.20 47.20 -15.98
C PHE A 31 8.73 47.43 -16.04
N SER A 32 9.50 46.34 -16.11
CA SER A 32 10.77 46.31 -16.83
C SER A 32 10.91 44.97 -17.55
N SER A 33 11.43 44.99 -18.78
CA SER A 33 11.46 43.84 -19.68
C SER A 33 12.89 43.42 -20.00
N SER A 34 13.15 42.12 -19.91
CA SER A 34 14.27 41.48 -20.59
C SER A 34 13.85 40.10 -21.10
N THR A 35 14.12 39.84 -22.37
CA THR A 35 13.85 38.56 -23.04
C THR A 35 15.19 37.97 -23.53
N PRO A 36 15.23 36.83 -24.25
CA PRO A 36 15.91 35.66 -23.73
C PRO A 36 17.33 35.47 -24.28
N THR A 37 18.24 34.93 -23.47
CA THR A 37 19.54 34.43 -23.95
C THR A 37 19.54 32.90 -23.97
N THR A 38 19.59 32.34 -25.18
CA THR A 38 19.79 30.91 -25.43
C THR A 38 21.18 30.45 -25.00
N ARG A 39 21.33 29.19 -24.56
CA ARG A 39 22.57 28.39 -24.74
C ARG A 39 22.32 26.89 -24.49
N PHE A 40 22.56 26.11 -25.56
CA PHE A 40 22.85 24.67 -25.66
C PHE A 40 22.07 23.64 -24.84
N SER A 41 21.31 22.82 -25.57
CA SER A 41 21.05 21.41 -25.24
C SER A 41 22.34 20.58 -25.32
N SER A 42 22.48 19.61 -24.41
CA SER A 42 23.44 18.50 -24.52
C SER A 42 22.70 17.16 -24.45
N HIS A 43 22.37 16.60 -25.61
CA HIS A 43 21.76 15.27 -25.69
C HIS A 43 22.78 14.18 -25.32
N LEU A 44 22.67 13.61 -24.11
CA LEU A 44 23.34 12.37 -23.74
C LEU A 44 22.45 11.16 -24.12
N SER A 45 22.64 10.67 -25.34
CA SER A 45 22.00 9.44 -25.83
C SER A 45 22.69 8.20 -25.25
N VAL A 46 22.24 7.72 -24.08
CA VAL A 46 22.70 6.45 -23.51
C VAL A 46 21.93 5.29 -24.16
N SER A 47 22.53 4.70 -25.20
CA SER A 47 22.03 3.48 -25.85
C SER A 47 22.31 2.25 -24.96
N TYR A 48 21.32 1.80 -24.19
CA TYR A 48 21.47 0.61 -23.36
C TYR A 48 21.34 -0.67 -24.20
N SER A 49 22.44 -1.41 -24.35
CA SER A 49 22.44 -2.70 -25.05
C SER A 49 21.71 -3.77 -24.24
N LYS A 50 20.83 -4.52 -24.90
CA LYS A 50 19.96 -5.54 -24.26
C LYS A 50 20.76 -6.79 -23.89
N SER A 51 21.32 -6.83 -22.68
CA SER A 51 21.98 -8.03 -22.12
C SER A 51 20.97 -8.99 -21.48
N GLU A 52 20.52 -10.02 -22.22
CA GLU A 52 19.69 -11.10 -21.68
C GLU A 52 20.50 -12.11 -20.87
N SER A 53 20.93 -11.71 -19.66
CA SER A 53 21.44 -12.63 -18.64
C SER A 53 20.31 -13.02 -17.69
N GLY A 54 19.42 -13.91 -18.15
CA GLY A 54 18.40 -14.49 -17.27
C GLY A 54 19.05 -15.32 -16.16
N LEU A 55 18.65 -15.10 -14.90
CA LEU A 55 19.18 -15.85 -13.74
C LEU A 55 19.08 -17.36 -13.99
N GLY A 56 20.17 -18.06 -13.70
CA GLY A 56 20.26 -19.52 -13.83
C GLY A 56 19.26 -20.24 -12.93
N SER A 57 18.99 -21.52 -13.23
CA SER A 57 18.13 -22.37 -12.39
C SER A 57 18.57 -22.34 -10.93
N GLU A 58 19.86 -22.49 -10.66
CA GLU A 58 20.45 -22.49 -9.31
C GLU A 58 20.25 -21.16 -8.58
N GLN A 59 20.45 -20.03 -9.28
CA GLN A 59 20.27 -18.69 -8.70
C GLN A 59 18.81 -18.42 -8.35
N LYS A 60 17.86 -19.02 -9.09
CA LYS A 60 16.43 -18.99 -8.75
C LYS A 60 16.10 -19.94 -7.60
N LYS A 61 16.71 -21.13 -7.55
CA LYS A 61 16.53 -22.11 -6.46
C LYS A 61 17.01 -21.56 -5.13
N ILE A 62 18.24 -21.04 -5.06
CA ILE A 62 18.81 -20.37 -3.88
C ILE A 62 17.95 -19.17 -3.43
N LEU A 63 17.31 -18.47 -4.37
CA LEU A 63 16.40 -17.37 -4.06
C LEU A 63 15.09 -17.90 -3.46
N LEU A 64 14.47 -18.93 -4.05
CA LEU A 64 13.25 -19.58 -3.54
C LEU A 64 13.45 -20.20 -2.15
N GLU A 65 14.56 -20.92 -1.95
CA GLU A 65 14.98 -21.47 -0.65
C GLU A 65 15.17 -20.38 0.40
N ARG A 66 15.82 -19.25 0.03
CA ARG A 66 15.96 -18.06 0.90
C ARG A 66 14.61 -17.41 1.27
N TYR A 67 13.55 -17.62 0.48
CA TYR A 67 12.18 -17.23 0.83
C TYR A 67 11.37 -18.33 1.53
N GLY A 68 11.91 -19.55 1.67
CA GLY A 68 11.28 -20.67 2.36
C GLY A 68 10.29 -21.46 1.52
N TYR A 69 10.46 -21.50 0.19
CA TYR A 69 9.81 -22.47 -0.67
C TYR A 69 10.68 -23.72 -0.78
N ASP A 70 10.14 -24.86 -0.36
CA ASP A 70 10.72 -26.17 -0.68
C ASP A 70 10.24 -26.58 -2.08
N VAL A 71 11.14 -27.14 -2.90
CA VAL A 71 10.90 -27.30 -4.35
C VAL A 71 11.47 -28.62 -4.86
N ASP A 72 10.63 -29.66 -4.88
CA ASP A 72 10.81 -30.83 -5.73
C ASP A 72 10.73 -30.38 -7.20
N ALA A 73 11.89 -30.18 -7.82
CA ALA A 73 12.03 -29.40 -9.04
C ALA A 73 11.51 -30.06 -10.34
N ASP A 74 10.98 -31.28 -10.27
CA ASP A 74 10.62 -32.08 -11.44
C ASP A 74 9.18 -31.88 -11.93
N GLU A 75 8.23 -31.47 -11.07
CA GLU A 75 6.80 -31.38 -11.47
C GLU A 75 6.49 -30.12 -12.30
N TYR A 76 7.09 -28.97 -11.94
CA TYR A 76 6.75 -27.64 -12.50
C TYR A 76 7.22 -27.41 -13.95
N PHE A 77 8.13 -28.24 -14.48
CA PHE A 77 8.70 -28.07 -15.84
C PHE A 77 8.12 -29.01 -16.90
N SER A 78 7.11 -29.82 -16.55
CA SER A 78 6.59 -30.92 -17.38
C SER A 78 5.84 -30.53 -18.67
N HIS A 79 5.58 -29.23 -18.93
CA HIS A 79 4.79 -28.77 -20.08
C HIS A 79 5.41 -27.66 -20.95
N SER A 80 6.57 -27.92 -21.58
CA SER A 80 6.79 -27.50 -22.97
C SER A 80 7.90 -28.30 -23.66
N SER A 81 7.60 -29.00 -24.75
CA SER A 81 8.59 -29.79 -25.50
C SER A 81 8.73 -29.34 -26.95
N SER A 82 9.95 -28.96 -27.35
CA SER A 82 10.35 -28.90 -28.77
C SER A 82 11.87 -29.07 -28.96
N LYS A 83 12.28 -30.35 -29.02
CA LYS A 83 13.39 -30.89 -29.83
C LYS A 83 14.65 -30.01 -30.01
N SER A 84 15.74 -30.38 -29.33
CA SER A 84 17.10 -30.20 -29.89
C SER A 84 18.05 -31.34 -29.52
N LYS A 85 19.15 -31.48 -30.27
CA LYS A 85 19.87 -32.75 -30.41
C LYS A 85 20.83 -33.07 -29.25
N ARG A 86 20.65 -34.27 -28.71
CA ARG A 86 21.56 -34.99 -27.80
C ARG A 86 22.97 -35.15 -28.41
N ARG A 87 24.00 -34.62 -27.75
CA ARG A 87 25.40 -35.08 -27.87
C ARG A 87 25.85 -35.57 -26.49
N LYS A 88 26.57 -36.69 -26.45
CA LYS A 88 27.16 -37.26 -25.23
C LYS A 88 28.65 -36.98 -25.23
N GLU A 89 29.20 -36.57 -24.09
CA GLU A 89 30.63 -36.65 -23.80
C GLU A 89 30.85 -37.43 -22.48
N PRO A 90 32.02 -38.07 -22.27
CA PRO A 90 32.15 -39.12 -21.26
C PRO A 90 32.51 -38.59 -19.86
N LEU A 91 31.87 -39.19 -18.85
CA LEU A 91 32.05 -38.88 -17.43
C LEU A 91 33.46 -39.24 -16.93
N LYS A 92 34.35 -38.25 -16.78
CA LYS A 92 35.64 -38.44 -16.07
C LYS A 92 35.46 -38.29 -14.57
N ARG A 93 35.54 -39.40 -13.84
CA ARG A 93 35.69 -39.40 -12.37
C ARG A 93 36.97 -38.65 -11.97
N ARG A 94 36.85 -37.66 -11.09
CA ARG A 94 37.95 -37.14 -10.25
C ARG A 94 37.46 -37.03 -8.81
N GLY A 95 38.37 -37.22 -7.87
CA GLY A 95 38.05 -37.44 -6.46
C GLY A 95 37.44 -36.21 -5.78
N GLY A 96 36.67 -36.46 -4.72
CA GLY A 96 36.09 -35.41 -3.90
C GLY A 96 37.17 -34.54 -3.26
N LYS A 97 37.06 -33.23 -3.48
CA LYS A 97 37.65 -32.20 -2.64
C LYS A 97 36.47 -31.42 -2.11
N GLN A 98 36.32 -31.27 -0.80
CA GLN A 98 35.34 -30.33 -0.26
C GLN A 98 35.73 -28.95 -0.77
N VAL A 99 34.82 -28.35 -1.54
CA VAL A 99 34.85 -26.91 -1.81
C VAL A 99 34.02 -26.33 -0.69
N GLU A 100 34.68 -25.77 0.32
CA GLU A 100 34.03 -24.82 1.20
C GLU A 100 33.64 -23.62 0.34
N ASP A 101 32.37 -23.23 0.36
CA ASP A 101 31.93 -22.04 -0.34
C ASP A 101 32.71 -20.82 0.18
N PRO A 102 33.19 -19.92 -0.69
CA PRO A 102 33.87 -18.73 -0.24
C PRO A 102 32.92 -17.93 0.67
N PRO A 103 33.39 -17.37 1.80
CA PRO A 103 32.53 -16.65 2.72
C PRO A 103 31.78 -15.52 1.97
N GLU A 104 30.44 -15.51 2.04
CA GLU A 104 29.64 -14.40 1.50
C GLU A 104 30.18 -13.10 2.13
N ASP A 105 30.65 -12.16 1.29
CA ASP A 105 31.06 -10.83 1.75
C ASP A 105 29.94 -10.23 2.63
N PRO A 106 30.28 -9.64 3.79
CA PRO A 106 29.29 -9.19 4.75
C PRO A 106 28.37 -8.15 4.10
N LYS A 107 27.11 -8.54 3.87
CA LYS A 107 26.12 -7.71 3.17
C LYS A 107 26.09 -6.32 3.81
N PRO A 108 26.19 -5.23 3.02
CA PRO A 108 26.36 -3.90 3.57
C PRO A 108 25.20 -3.53 4.51
N PRO A 109 25.46 -2.79 5.61
CA PRO A 109 24.45 -2.50 6.61
C PRO A 109 23.23 -1.83 5.97
N ARG A 110 22.04 -2.35 6.28
CA ARG A 110 20.78 -1.78 5.82
C ARG A 110 20.67 -0.34 6.31
N THR A 111 20.36 0.57 5.41
CA THR A 111 20.24 2.01 5.68
C THR A 111 18.85 2.52 5.34
N THR A 112 18.50 3.70 5.82
CA THR A 112 17.18 4.33 5.61
C THR A 112 17.30 5.65 4.86
N HIS A 113 16.17 6.18 4.40
CA HIS A 113 16.05 7.48 3.75
C HIS A 113 14.64 8.09 3.98
N LYS A 114 14.50 9.42 4.02
CA LYS A 114 13.21 10.12 4.17
C LYS A 114 12.71 10.72 2.84
N LEU A 115 12.27 9.86 1.90
CA LEU A 115 11.65 10.32 0.64
C LEU A 115 10.11 10.30 0.64
N LEU A 116 9.48 9.48 1.50
CA LEU A 116 8.02 9.37 1.59
C LEU A 116 7.44 10.44 2.52
N GLN A 117 6.14 10.75 2.36
CA GLN A 117 5.42 11.64 3.26
C GLN A 117 3.94 11.27 3.45
N VAL A 118 3.35 11.85 4.50
CA VAL A 118 1.89 11.86 4.73
C VAL A 118 1.25 12.99 3.91
N LEU A 119 0.17 12.71 3.17
CA LEU A 119 -0.39 13.60 2.15
C LEU A 119 -1.53 14.48 2.66
N GLY A 120 -2.41 13.90 3.46
CA GLY A 120 -3.57 14.54 4.10
C GLY A 120 -3.66 14.27 5.60
N GLY A 121 -4.66 14.85 6.26
CA GLY A 121 -4.94 14.60 7.68
C GLY A 121 -4.10 15.40 8.68
N THR A 122 -4.04 14.94 9.93
CA THR A 122 -3.35 15.58 11.07
C THR A 122 -1.83 15.57 10.92
N ALA A 123 -1.21 14.43 10.63
CA ALA A 123 0.24 14.26 10.44
C ALA A 123 0.74 14.71 9.06
N ARG A 124 -0.03 15.56 8.35
CA ARG A 124 0.25 15.95 6.97
C ARG A 124 1.61 16.61 6.79
N ARG A 125 2.33 16.20 5.73
CA ARG A 125 3.72 16.57 5.36
C ARG A 125 4.83 16.01 6.26
N VAL A 126 4.53 15.25 7.32
CA VAL A 126 5.56 14.51 8.08
C VAL A 126 6.30 13.56 7.13
N LYS A 127 7.63 13.49 7.28
CA LYS A 127 8.54 12.74 6.40
C LYS A 127 8.87 11.38 6.96
N LEU A 128 8.43 10.33 6.27
CA LEU A 128 8.56 8.95 6.71
C LEU A 128 9.90 8.35 6.25
N LEU A 129 10.53 7.61 7.15
CA LEU A 129 11.67 6.73 6.86
C LEU A 129 11.22 5.60 5.92
N SER A 130 12.16 5.16 5.09
CA SER A 130 12.00 4.05 4.15
C SER A 130 13.34 3.30 3.99
N PRO A 131 13.34 1.96 3.84
CA PRO A 131 14.56 1.19 3.56
C PRO A 131 15.24 1.62 2.26
N LYS A 132 16.54 1.91 2.31
CA LYS A 132 17.35 2.23 1.13
C LYS A 132 17.85 0.93 0.48
N GLY A 133 17.62 0.79 -0.83
CA GLY A 133 18.18 -0.31 -1.62
C GLY A 133 17.45 -1.65 -1.54
N MET A 134 16.27 -1.71 -0.90
CA MET A 134 15.37 -2.86 -1.09
C MET A 134 14.69 -2.77 -2.45
N ASP A 135 14.57 -3.91 -3.16
CA ASP A 135 13.84 -4.02 -4.45
C ASP A 135 12.30 -4.07 -4.24
N VAL A 136 11.82 -3.27 -3.28
CA VAL A 136 10.41 -3.18 -2.88
C VAL A 136 9.97 -1.75 -3.07
N ARG A 137 9.18 -1.53 -4.11
CA ARG A 137 8.66 -0.20 -4.48
C ARG A 137 7.49 0.17 -3.55
N PRO A 138 7.56 1.28 -2.79
CA PRO A 138 6.41 1.74 -2.01
C PRO A 138 5.28 2.24 -2.93
N MET A 139 4.04 2.17 -2.43
CA MET A 139 2.88 2.77 -3.09
C MET A 139 3.17 4.23 -3.46
N MET A 140 2.92 4.61 -4.71
CA MET A 140 3.15 5.99 -5.17
C MET A 140 2.23 6.97 -4.43
N GLU A 141 2.72 8.19 -4.12
CA GLU A 141 1.88 9.22 -3.49
C GLU A 141 0.59 9.52 -4.28
N VAL A 142 0.64 9.49 -5.61
CA VAL A 142 -0.54 9.66 -6.48
C VAL A 142 -1.54 8.50 -6.37
N VAL A 143 -1.05 7.27 -6.19
CA VAL A 143 -1.89 6.07 -5.98
C VAL A 143 -2.51 6.11 -4.58
N LYS A 144 -1.70 6.41 -3.55
CA LYS A 144 -2.14 6.56 -2.16
C LYS A 144 -3.20 7.64 -2.03
N GLY A 145 -2.96 8.84 -2.56
CA GLY A 145 -3.93 9.93 -2.57
C GLY A 145 -5.24 9.51 -3.23
N ALA A 146 -5.18 8.97 -4.46
CA ALA A 146 -6.37 8.52 -5.17
C ALA A 146 -7.12 7.40 -4.43
N ALA A 147 -6.45 6.52 -3.68
CA ALA A 147 -7.09 5.50 -2.87
C ALA A 147 -7.94 6.11 -1.75
N PHE A 148 -7.33 6.97 -0.91
CA PHE A 148 -8.04 7.60 0.20
C PHE A 148 -9.14 8.55 -0.27
N ASP A 149 -8.92 9.31 -1.35
CA ASP A 149 -9.94 10.21 -1.89
C ASP A 149 -11.17 9.45 -2.42
N ILE A 150 -10.98 8.22 -2.95
CA ILE A 150 -12.09 7.32 -3.34
C ILE A 150 -12.76 6.71 -2.11
N LEU A 151 -12.02 6.27 -1.09
CA LEU A 151 -12.58 5.74 0.16
C LEU A 151 -13.43 6.80 0.89
N GLN A 152 -12.95 8.03 1.00
CA GLN A 152 -13.66 9.16 1.60
C GLN A 152 -14.97 9.45 0.83
N ALA A 153 -14.90 9.45 -0.52
CA ALA A 153 -16.07 9.63 -1.37
C ALA A 153 -17.04 8.43 -1.38
N ALA A 154 -16.59 7.21 -1.08
CA ALA A 154 -17.43 6.01 -0.95
C ALA A 154 -18.07 5.89 0.44
N GLY A 155 -17.32 6.26 1.50
CA GLY A 155 -17.80 6.39 2.87
C GLY A 155 -18.75 7.58 3.10
N GLY A 156 -18.97 8.43 2.10
CA GLY A 156 -19.91 9.56 2.16
C GLY A 156 -19.40 10.78 2.93
N CYS A 157 -18.13 10.80 3.35
CA CYS A 157 -17.50 11.94 4.03
C CYS A 157 -16.27 12.38 3.24
N PRO A 158 -16.36 13.45 2.42
CA PRO A 158 -15.20 13.93 1.64
C PRO A 158 -14.06 14.53 2.48
N ALA A 159 -14.29 14.84 3.77
CA ALA A 159 -13.34 15.56 4.62
C ALA A 159 -12.43 14.63 5.47
N ALA A 160 -12.94 13.47 5.88
CA ALA A 160 -12.26 12.54 6.78
C ALA A 160 -12.65 11.09 6.42
N LEU A 161 -11.78 10.13 6.74
CA LEU A 161 -12.15 8.72 6.75
C LEU A 161 -13.21 8.50 7.84
N ARG A 162 -14.00 7.42 7.77
CA ARG A 162 -14.84 7.05 8.92
C ARG A 162 -13.92 6.54 10.05
N PRO A 163 -14.19 6.88 11.33
CA PRO A 163 -13.62 6.17 12.47
C PRO A 163 -13.88 4.67 12.33
N GLY A 164 -12.93 3.85 12.76
CA GLY A 164 -12.90 2.41 12.47
C GLY A 164 -11.49 1.84 12.53
N ARG A 165 -11.37 0.56 12.14
CA ARG A 165 -10.16 -0.25 12.23
C ARG A 165 -9.59 -0.57 10.85
N TRP A 166 -8.29 -0.36 10.66
CA TRP A 166 -7.58 -0.67 9.42
C TRP A 166 -6.61 -1.84 9.61
N LEU A 167 -6.45 -2.69 8.60
CA LEU A 167 -5.44 -3.75 8.54
C LEU A 167 -4.51 -3.53 7.34
N ASP A 168 -3.24 -3.22 7.61
CA ASP A 168 -2.23 -2.98 6.57
C ASP A 168 -1.36 -4.23 6.39
N LEU A 169 -1.79 -5.14 5.50
CA LEU A 169 -1.22 -6.49 5.39
C LEU A 169 0.24 -6.52 4.93
N TYR A 170 0.70 -5.50 4.20
CA TYR A 170 2.07 -5.42 3.68
C TYR A 170 2.66 -4.05 4.05
N SER A 171 2.71 -3.78 5.36
CA SER A 171 2.94 -2.46 5.93
C SER A 171 4.26 -1.82 5.52
N GLY A 172 5.37 -2.55 5.59
CA GLY A 172 6.72 -2.03 5.35
C GLY A 172 7.02 -0.76 6.16
N THR A 173 6.93 0.38 5.48
CA THR A 173 7.15 1.72 6.07
C THR A 173 5.99 2.23 6.94
N GLY A 174 4.83 1.59 6.88
CA GLY A 174 3.57 2.08 7.48
C GLY A 174 2.88 3.19 6.69
N SER A 175 3.39 3.56 5.50
CA SER A 175 2.95 4.75 4.73
C SER A 175 1.45 4.75 4.34
N VAL A 176 0.77 3.60 4.31
CA VAL A 176 -0.68 3.51 4.06
C VAL A 176 -1.45 3.59 5.39
N GLY A 177 -1.17 2.74 6.38
CA GLY A 177 -1.81 2.82 7.70
C GLY A 177 -1.64 4.18 8.42
N ILE A 178 -0.46 4.82 8.31
CA ILE A 178 -0.20 6.16 8.86
C ILE A 178 -1.06 7.23 8.16
N GLU A 179 -1.29 7.10 6.85
CA GLU A 179 -2.20 7.99 6.11
C GLU A 179 -3.66 7.77 6.55
N ALA A 180 -4.05 6.55 6.93
CA ALA A 180 -5.36 6.25 7.49
C ALA A 180 -5.56 6.90 8.86
N LEU A 181 -4.63 6.73 9.81
CA LEU A 181 -4.67 7.40 11.13
C LEU A 181 -4.72 8.92 10.97
N SER A 182 -3.84 9.48 10.15
CA SER A 182 -3.84 10.92 9.84
C SER A 182 -5.21 11.41 9.32
N ARG A 183 -5.90 10.62 8.50
CA ARG A 183 -7.23 10.95 7.95
C ARG A 183 -8.42 10.57 8.86
N GLY A 184 -8.19 10.12 10.09
CA GLY A 184 -9.24 9.88 11.10
C GLY A 184 -9.62 8.40 11.34
N CYS A 185 -8.81 7.45 10.89
CA CYS A 185 -8.93 6.06 11.34
C CYS A 185 -8.61 5.97 12.85
N SER A 186 -9.20 5.00 13.57
CA SER A 186 -9.13 4.93 15.04
C SER A 186 -8.09 3.95 15.56
N GLU A 187 -7.86 2.85 14.85
CA GLU A 187 -6.85 1.84 15.15
C GLU A 187 -6.28 1.30 13.83
N VAL A 188 -4.99 0.99 13.77
CA VAL A 188 -4.38 0.28 12.65
C VAL A 188 -3.54 -0.91 13.09
N HIS A 189 -3.84 -2.08 12.51
CA HIS A 189 -3.06 -3.29 12.65
C HIS A 189 -2.06 -3.35 11.48
N PHE A 190 -0.77 -3.23 11.78
CA PHE A 190 0.32 -3.26 10.80
C PHE A 190 0.95 -4.65 10.76
N VAL A 191 0.87 -5.35 9.62
CA VAL A 191 1.54 -6.63 9.41
C VAL A 191 2.82 -6.41 8.60
N GLU A 192 3.95 -6.87 9.14
CA GLU A 192 5.27 -6.80 8.49
C GLU A 192 6.12 -8.00 8.95
N MET A 193 6.83 -8.65 8.02
CA MET A 193 7.58 -9.87 8.33
C MET A 193 9.02 -9.62 8.79
N ASP A 194 9.62 -8.48 8.40
CA ASP A 194 11.03 -8.19 8.64
C ASP A 194 11.25 -7.39 9.96
N PRO A 195 11.88 -7.98 11.00
CA PRO A 195 12.01 -7.32 12.31
C PRO A 195 12.89 -6.07 12.29
N TRP A 196 13.79 -5.92 11.30
CA TRP A 196 14.58 -4.70 11.13
C TRP A 196 13.74 -3.59 10.50
N VAL A 197 12.85 -3.90 9.55
CA VAL A 197 11.88 -2.92 9.04
C VAL A 197 10.94 -2.46 10.16
N VAL A 198 10.44 -3.39 10.99
CA VAL A 198 9.62 -3.06 12.16
C VAL A 198 10.35 -2.13 13.13
N SER A 199 11.57 -2.49 13.54
CA SER A 199 12.32 -1.76 14.59
C SER A 199 13.00 -0.47 14.11
N SER A 200 13.47 -0.43 12.86
CA SER A 200 14.30 0.67 12.33
C SER A 200 13.58 1.59 11.36
N VAL A 201 12.32 1.29 11.01
CA VAL A 201 11.51 2.11 10.09
C VAL A 201 10.07 2.30 10.61
N LEU A 202 9.30 1.22 10.77
CA LEU A 202 7.86 1.33 11.09
C LEU A 202 7.61 1.97 12.45
N ARG A 203 8.23 1.45 13.52
CA ARG A 203 8.06 2.01 14.86
C ARG A 203 8.56 3.47 14.97
N PRO A 204 9.77 3.82 14.49
CA PRO A 204 10.21 5.22 14.46
C PRO A 204 9.32 6.15 13.62
N ASN A 205 8.68 5.66 12.55
CA ASN A 205 7.69 6.43 11.80
C ASN A 205 6.44 6.69 12.63
N LEU A 206 5.92 5.67 13.33
CA LEU A 206 4.75 5.80 14.21
C LEU A 206 5.01 6.76 15.38
N GLU A 207 6.19 6.69 15.98
CA GLU A 207 6.68 7.60 17.02
C GLU A 207 6.75 9.05 16.50
N GLU A 208 7.37 9.31 15.33
CA GLU A 208 7.43 10.66 14.75
C GLU A 208 6.06 11.22 14.30
N THR A 209 5.06 10.36 14.10
CA THR A 209 3.68 10.76 13.80
C THR A 209 2.74 10.78 15.01
N GLU A 210 3.25 10.56 16.23
CA GLU A 210 2.45 10.50 17.47
C GLU A 210 1.31 9.46 17.43
N PHE A 211 1.51 8.37 16.68
CA PHE A 211 0.49 7.37 16.34
C PHE A 211 0.72 5.99 16.96
N LEU A 212 1.77 5.83 17.77
CA LEU A 212 2.13 4.53 18.36
C LEU A 212 0.99 3.92 19.20
N ASP A 213 0.26 4.74 19.97
CA ASP A 213 -0.84 4.29 20.84
C ASP A 213 -2.09 3.82 20.06
N ALA A 214 -2.22 4.23 18.78
CA ALA A 214 -3.30 3.81 17.88
C ALA A 214 -2.88 2.64 16.94
N SER A 215 -1.74 2.00 17.23
CA SER A 215 -1.06 1.08 16.30
C SER A 215 -0.70 -0.27 16.93
N VAL A 216 -1.18 -1.35 16.32
CA VAL A 216 -0.85 -2.73 16.72
C VAL A 216 0.09 -3.35 15.68
N ILE A 217 1.35 -3.61 16.04
CA ILE A 217 2.35 -4.15 15.10
C ILE A 217 2.48 -5.66 15.23
N HIS A 218 2.25 -6.38 14.13
CA HIS A 218 2.34 -7.83 14.03
C HIS A 218 3.58 -8.22 13.22
N THR A 219 4.66 -8.62 13.91
CA THR A 219 5.92 -9.04 13.28
C THR A 219 5.84 -10.48 12.77
N VAL A 220 5.05 -10.70 11.72
CA VAL A 220 4.74 -12.02 11.13
C VAL A 220 4.60 -11.94 9.61
N ARG A 221 4.69 -13.09 8.92
CA ARG A 221 4.23 -13.19 7.53
C ARG A 221 2.70 -13.20 7.46
N VAL A 222 2.15 -12.70 6.34
CA VAL A 222 0.71 -12.54 6.11
C VAL A 222 -0.06 -13.86 6.15
N GLU A 223 0.53 -14.94 5.65
CA GLU A 223 -0.11 -16.27 5.65
C GLU A 223 -0.34 -16.73 7.10
N LYS A 224 0.64 -16.49 7.99
CA LYS A 224 0.57 -16.76 9.43
C LYS A 224 -0.25 -15.75 10.23
N PHE A 225 -0.62 -14.62 9.62
CA PHE A 225 -1.60 -13.70 10.18
C PHE A 225 -3.03 -14.22 9.91
N PHE A 226 -3.31 -14.72 8.70
CA PHE A 226 -4.59 -15.36 8.37
C PHE A 226 -4.87 -16.60 9.23
N GLU A 227 -3.86 -17.42 9.55
CA GLU A 227 -3.95 -18.52 10.53
C GLU A 227 -4.53 -18.11 11.90
N ARG A 228 -4.54 -16.81 12.22
CA ARG A 228 -4.98 -16.24 13.51
C ARG A 228 -6.15 -15.27 13.38
N ALA A 229 -6.75 -15.15 12.18
CA ALA A 229 -7.84 -14.21 11.88
C ALA A 229 -8.92 -14.15 12.97
N GLU A 230 -9.41 -15.31 13.40
CA GLU A 230 -10.48 -15.43 14.42
C GLU A 230 -10.10 -14.81 15.78
N GLN A 231 -8.81 -14.81 16.15
CA GLN A 231 -8.33 -14.27 17.43
C GLN A 231 -8.43 -12.73 17.48
N PHE A 232 -8.26 -12.08 16.33
CA PHE A 232 -8.43 -10.63 16.21
C PHE A 232 -9.91 -10.24 16.11
N VAL A 233 -10.69 -11.03 15.38
CA VAL A 233 -12.11 -10.79 15.12
C VAL A 233 -12.98 -11.07 16.35
N GLY A 234 -12.69 -12.13 17.10
CA GLY A 234 -13.48 -12.51 18.30
C GLY A 234 -13.52 -11.44 19.40
N ASN A 235 -12.54 -10.54 19.44
CA ASN A 235 -12.47 -9.45 20.42
C ASN A 235 -13.13 -8.14 19.97
N THR A 236 -13.24 -7.88 18.66
CA THR A 236 -13.54 -6.53 18.12
C THR A 236 -14.34 -6.49 16.81
N GLY A 237 -14.67 -7.64 16.22
CA GLY A 237 -15.28 -7.74 14.89
C GLY A 237 -14.27 -7.68 13.73
N PRO A 238 -14.77 -7.74 12.48
CA PRO A 238 -13.94 -7.57 11.27
C PRO A 238 -13.33 -6.17 11.20
N PHE A 239 -12.44 -5.95 10.23
CA PHE A 239 -11.84 -4.65 9.96
C PHE A 239 -12.74 -3.81 9.03
N ASP A 240 -12.84 -2.50 9.27
CA ASP A 240 -13.55 -1.57 8.39
C ASP A 240 -12.78 -1.33 7.08
N TYR A 241 -11.45 -1.41 7.14
CA TYR A 241 -10.54 -1.16 6.03
C TYR A 241 -9.39 -2.17 5.99
N ILE A 242 -9.00 -2.61 4.80
CA ILE A 242 -7.81 -3.45 4.58
C ILE A 242 -6.98 -2.88 3.43
N SER A 243 -5.67 -2.68 3.61
CA SER A 243 -4.73 -2.42 2.50
C SER A 243 -3.88 -3.64 2.17
N VAL A 244 -3.74 -3.86 0.86
CA VAL A 244 -3.13 -5.03 0.25
C VAL A 244 -2.11 -4.54 -0.78
N THR A 245 -0.89 -4.25 -0.31
CA THR A 245 0.19 -3.66 -1.12
C THR A 245 1.43 -4.59 -1.20
N PRO A 246 1.28 -5.85 -1.65
CA PRO A 246 2.39 -6.79 -1.66
C PRO A 246 3.48 -6.40 -2.67
N PRO A 247 4.74 -6.82 -2.44
CA PRO A 247 5.79 -6.78 -3.46
C PRO A 247 5.36 -7.62 -4.67
N TYR A 248 5.05 -6.97 -5.81
CA TYR A 248 4.34 -7.55 -6.96
C TYR A 248 4.94 -8.86 -7.54
N THR A 249 6.19 -9.19 -7.23
CA THR A 249 6.96 -10.34 -7.76
C THR A 249 7.01 -11.54 -6.82
N GLN A 250 6.47 -11.44 -5.59
CA GLN A 250 6.68 -12.42 -4.52
C GLN A 250 5.37 -13.03 -3.98
N VAL A 251 4.21 -12.70 -4.55
CA VAL A 251 2.89 -13.12 -4.03
C VAL A 251 1.93 -13.50 -5.17
N ASP A 252 1.22 -14.61 -5.00
CA ASP A 252 0.09 -14.99 -5.85
C ASP A 252 -1.18 -14.25 -5.41
N TYR A 253 -1.67 -13.36 -6.26
CA TYR A 253 -2.88 -12.56 -5.98
C TYR A 253 -4.17 -13.39 -5.94
N GLY A 254 -4.24 -14.51 -6.68
CA GLY A 254 -5.40 -15.41 -6.66
C GLY A 254 -5.50 -16.20 -5.35
N VAL A 255 -4.37 -16.59 -4.78
CA VAL A 255 -4.31 -17.18 -3.42
C VAL A 255 -4.60 -16.13 -2.36
N LEU A 256 -3.93 -14.97 -2.42
CA LEU A 256 -4.09 -13.90 -1.43
C LEU A 256 -5.54 -13.37 -1.37
N MET A 257 -6.15 -13.07 -2.53
CA MET A 257 -7.54 -12.59 -2.56
C MET A 257 -8.54 -13.66 -2.12
N ARG A 258 -8.24 -14.94 -2.36
CA ARG A 258 -9.03 -16.05 -1.82
C ARG A 258 -8.96 -16.08 -0.28
N GLN A 259 -7.75 -16.04 0.29
CA GLN A 259 -7.55 -16.00 1.75
C GLN A 259 -8.28 -14.81 2.38
N ILE A 260 -8.24 -13.62 1.76
CA ILE A 260 -9.01 -12.46 2.23
C ILE A 260 -10.53 -12.71 2.12
N SER A 261 -11.01 -13.29 1.02
CA SER A 261 -12.44 -13.56 0.79
C SER A 261 -13.05 -14.63 1.70
N GLU A 262 -12.23 -15.57 2.17
CA GLU A 262 -12.62 -16.69 3.06
C GLU A 262 -12.34 -16.37 4.54
N SER A 263 -11.73 -15.23 4.85
CA SER A 263 -11.34 -14.85 6.22
C SER A 263 -12.44 -14.09 6.96
N SER A 264 -12.58 -14.37 8.25
CA SER A 264 -13.40 -13.60 9.21
C SER A 264 -12.94 -12.14 9.41
N LEU A 265 -11.77 -11.75 8.88
CA LEU A 265 -11.26 -10.38 8.91
C LEU A 265 -12.11 -9.39 8.09
N ILE A 266 -12.90 -9.88 7.12
CA ILE A 266 -13.83 -9.05 6.32
C ILE A 266 -15.28 -9.22 6.78
N GLY A 267 -16.06 -8.14 6.69
CA GLY A 267 -17.50 -8.13 6.90
C GLY A 267 -18.21 -7.35 5.80
N GLU A 268 -19.54 -7.31 5.84
CA GLU A 268 -20.38 -6.68 4.79
C GLU A 268 -20.14 -5.18 4.58
N ASN A 269 -19.52 -4.50 5.55
CA ASN A 269 -19.23 -3.07 5.50
C ASN A 269 -17.73 -2.74 5.28
N THR A 270 -16.86 -3.75 5.15
CA THR A 270 -15.41 -3.58 4.95
C THR A 270 -15.09 -3.00 3.56
N PHE A 271 -14.05 -2.18 3.47
CA PHE A 271 -13.41 -1.78 2.21
C PHE A 271 -12.01 -2.41 2.08
N ILE A 272 -11.66 -2.91 0.89
CA ILE A 272 -10.33 -3.47 0.61
C ILE A 272 -9.68 -2.68 -0.51
N VAL A 273 -8.47 -2.15 -0.27
CA VAL A 273 -7.64 -1.44 -1.25
C VAL A 273 -6.52 -2.39 -1.70
N VAL A 274 -6.48 -2.72 -2.99
CA VAL A 274 -5.48 -3.65 -3.55
C VAL A 274 -4.62 -2.97 -4.61
N GLU A 275 -3.29 -3.01 -4.42
CA GLU A 275 -2.31 -2.55 -5.41
C GLU A 275 -1.69 -3.75 -6.14
N TYR A 276 -1.84 -3.79 -7.47
CA TYR A 276 -1.48 -4.96 -8.28
C TYR A 276 -0.90 -4.59 -9.66
N PRO A 277 -0.14 -5.49 -10.33
CA PRO A 277 0.47 -5.19 -11.63
C PRO A 277 -0.50 -5.42 -12.81
N LEU A 278 -0.28 -4.70 -13.91
CA LEU A 278 -1.06 -4.75 -15.18
C LEU A 278 -1.16 -6.12 -15.91
N LYS A 279 -0.65 -7.20 -15.33
CA LYS A 279 -0.72 -8.56 -15.89
C LYS A 279 -1.44 -9.57 -14.98
N THR A 280 -2.11 -9.09 -13.94
CA THR A 280 -2.89 -9.91 -13.01
C THR A 280 -4.37 -9.63 -13.23
N ASP A 281 -5.15 -10.66 -13.54
CA ASP A 281 -6.60 -10.55 -13.60
C ASP A 281 -7.20 -10.62 -12.19
N MET A 282 -8.10 -9.69 -11.87
CA MET A 282 -8.67 -9.53 -10.54
C MET A 282 -10.20 -9.67 -10.59
N LEU A 283 -10.76 -10.58 -9.77
CA LEU A 283 -12.19 -10.89 -9.71
C LEU A 283 -13.05 -9.65 -9.41
N ASP A 284 -14.30 -9.63 -9.87
CA ASP A 284 -15.22 -8.50 -9.63
C ASP A 284 -15.88 -8.48 -8.24
N SER A 285 -15.60 -9.48 -7.40
CA SER A 285 -15.97 -9.56 -5.99
C SER A 285 -14.82 -10.10 -5.13
N CYS A 286 -14.92 -9.87 -3.81
CA CYS A 286 -14.05 -10.45 -2.79
C CYS A 286 -14.91 -10.76 -1.55
N GLY A 287 -15.29 -12.02 -1.37
CA GLY A 287 -16.29 -12.42 -0.39
C GLY A 287 -17.63 -11.72 -0.68
N ASN A 288 -18.23 -11.12 0.35
CA ASN A 288 -19.48 -10.35 0.23
C ASN A 288 -19.30 -8.95 -0.41
N LEU A 289 -18.08 -8.56 -0.78
CA LEU A 289 -17.76 -7.22 -1.29
C LEU A 289 -17.68 -7.21 -2.82
N VAL A 290 -18.08 -6.09 -3.44
CA VAL A 290 -18.03 -5.87 -4.89
C VAL A 290 -16.92 -4.90 -5.27
N LYS A 291 -16.34 -5.04 -6.46
CA LYS A 291 -15.37 -4.09 -7.00
C LYS A 291 -16.07 -2.74 -7.29
N ILE A 292 -15.70 -1.71 -6.54
CA ILE A 292 -16.22 -0.33 -6.67
C ILE A 292 -15.42 0.44 -7.72
N THR A 293 -14.11 0.24 -7.76
CA THR A 293 -13.21 0.89 -8.71
C THR A 293 -12.09 -0.03 -9.14
N ASP A 294 -11.63 0.19 -10.36
CA ASP A 294 -10.44 -0.42 -10.93
C ASP A 294 -9.72 0.65 -11.74
N ARG A 295 -8.53 1.09 -11.29
CA ARG A 295 -7.86 2.28 -11.82
C ARG A 295 -6.39 2.05 -12.10
N ARG A 296 -5.99 2.25 -13.37
CA ARG A 296 -4.62 2.08 -13.84
C ARG A 296 -3.76 3.32 -13.62
N PHE A 297 -2.64 3.13 -12.94
CA PHE A 297 -1.57 4.11 -12.72
C PHE A 297 -0.28 3.61 -13.40
N GLY A 298 -0.19 3.81 -14.72
CA GLY A 298 0.96 3.43 -15.54
C GLY A 298 1.12 1.92 -15.72
N ARG A 299 1.90 1.28 -14.83
CA ARG A 299 2.13 -0.18 -14.75
C ARG A 299 1.38 -0.86 -13.60
N THR A 300 0.89 -0.07 -12.66
CA THR A 300 0.14 -0.47 -11.47
C THR A 300 -1.36 -0.33 -11.75
N LEU A 301 -2.19 -1.14 -11.09
CA LEU A 301 -3.61 -0.89 -10.89
C LEU A 301 -3.93 -0.81 -9.40
N LEU A 302 -4.99 -0.07 -9.12
CA LEU A 302 -5.60 0.11 -7.82
C LEU A 302 -7.04 -0.37 -7.93
N ALA A 303 -7.35 -1.54 -7.38
CA ALA A 303 -8.72 -1.97 -7.16
C ALA A 303 -9.17 -1.51 -5.77
N ILE A 304 -10.44 -1.14 -5.65
CA ILE A 304 -11.09 -0.97 -4.35
C ILE A 304 -12.37 -1.80 -4.35
N TYR A 305 -12.43 -2.76 -3.44
CA TYR A 305 -13.63 -3.54 -3.12
C TYR A 305 -14.34 -2.91 -1.93
N GLY A 306 -15.64 -3.12 -1.84
CA GLY A 306 -16.39 -2.76 -0.65
C GLY A 306 -17.88 -3.04 -0.78
N PRO A 307 -18.71 -2.43 0.07
CA PRO A 307 -20.11 -2.80 0.22
C PRO A 307 -20.93 -2.46 -1.02
N THR A 308 -21.96 -3.27 -1.32
CA THR A 308 -22.85 -3.06 -2.48
C THR A 308 -23.50 -1.67 -2.48
N TRP A 309 -23.85 -1.13 -1.31
CA TRP A 309 -24.40 0.22 -1.16
C TRP A 309 -23.43 1.35 -1.57
N SER A 310 -22.12 1.09 -1.57
CA SER A 310 -21.08 2.07 -1.91
C SER A 310 -20.75 2.11 -3.41
N GLN A 311 -21.24 1.14 -4.19
CA GLN A 311 -20.99 1.07 -5.63
C GLN A 311 -21.76 2.20 -6.34
N LYS A 312 -21.01 3.19 -6.86
CA LYS A 312 -21.59 4.27 -7.67
C LYS A 312 -22.20 3.69 -8.94
N LYS A 313 -23.52 3.80 -9.09
CA LYS A 313 -24.24 3.44 -10.33
C LYS A 313 -23.55 4.12 -11.52
N ARG A 314 -23.03 3.32 -12.44
CA ARG A 314 -22.50 3.80 -13.72
C ARG A 314 -23.67 4.42 -14.50
N ARG A 315 -23.59 5.73 -14.72
CA ARG A 315 -24.39 6.46 -15.73
C ARG A 315 -23.69 6.35 -17.08
#